data_AF-A0AAJ7J0A6-F1
#
_entry.id   AF-A0AAJ7J0A6-F1
#
_cell.length_a   1.000
_cell.length_b   1.000
_cell.length_c   1.000
_cell.angle_alpha   90.00
_cell.angle_beta   90.00
_cell.angle_gamma   90.00
#
_symmetry.space_group_name_H-M   'P 1'
#
loop_
_entity.id
_entity.type
_entity.pdbx_description
1 polymer ?
#
loop_
_entity_poly.entity_id
_entity_poly.type
_entity_poly.pdbx_seq_one_letter_code
_entity_poly.pdbx_strand_id
1 'polypeptide(L)'
;MVSYNVVVGDTVTKVLIRVTGISETNIFAHRQVVVFFATACITIPLCLYRNVARLAKISFLSLVCVGFILLAILIRMGTMSAIVPSQGDSWRFANFPGVIPSIGIMAFAFMCHHNTFLIYESIERATQQKWDVVTHWSLFTSFLIATAFGIIGYATFTAYVQGDLMENYCWDDDLMNFARVMFSGTILLTFPIECFVTREQVEVLRTFEGHHHFLKWIGIFLLSYHDRES
;
A
#
# COMPACT_ATOMS: atom_id res chain seq x y z
N MET A 1 5.66 -1.92 -8.28
CA MET A 1 5.78 -0.55 -8.82
C MET A 1 4.72 -0.21 -9.84
N VAL A 2 4.48 -1.04 -10.87
CA VAL A 2 3.44 -0.76 -11.90
C VAL A 2 2.03 -0.66 -11.30
N SER A 3 1.68 -1.56 -10.37
CA SER A 3 0.37 -1.55 -9.68
C SER A 3 0.07 -0.23 -8.96
N TYR A 4 1.03 0.35 -8.25
CA TYR A 4 0.87 1.64 -7.58
C TYR A 4 0.57 2.78 -8.56
N ASN A 5 1.30 2.86 -9.67
CA ASN A 5 1.08 3.85 -10.72
C ASN A 5 -0.29 3.66 -11.40
N VAL A 6 -0.72 2.42 -11.58
CA VAL A 6 -2.03 2.06 -12.10
C VAL A 6 -3.14 2.62 -11.20
N VAL A 7 -3.08 2.35 -9.90
CA VAL A 7 -4.09 2.78 -8.91
C VAL A 7 -4.13 4.30 -8.77
N VAL A 8 -2.96 4.96 -8.74
CA VAL A 8 -2.89 6.44 -8.76
C VAL A 8 -3.53 6.98 -10.03
N GLY A 9 -3.27 6.37 -11.17
CA GLY A 9 -3.89 6.74 -12.44
C GLY A 9 -5.42 6.67 -12.39
N ASP A 10 -5.97 5.55 -11.94
CA ASP A 10 -7.42 5.33 -11.87
C ASP A 10 -8.11 6.33 -10.91
N THR A 11 -7.49 6.57 -9.75
CA THR A 11 -8.05 7.46 -8.71
C THR A 11 -7.89 8.95 -9.03
N VAL A 12 -6.71 9.38 -9.48
CA VAL A 12 -6.45 10.78 -9.84
C VAL A 12 -7.25 11.20 -11.06
N THR A 13 -7.44 10.31 -12.05
CA THR A 13 -8.23 10.63 -13.25
C THR A 13 -9.66 11.01 -12.90
N LYS A 14 -10.32 10.29 -11.99
CA LYS A 14 -11.68 10.61 -11.52
C LYS A 14 -11.76 11.94 -10.79
N VAL A 15 -10.78 12.22 -9.94
CA VAL A 15 -10.69 13.51 -9.24
C VAL A 15 -10.47 14.63 -10.25
N LEU A 16 -9.61 14.42 -11.24
CA LEU A 16 -9.32 15.42 -12.28
C LEU A 16 -10.57 15.74 -13.10
N ILE A 17 -11.34 14.73 -13.54
CA ILE A 17 -12.60 14.91 -14.26
C ILE A 17 -13.60 15.74 -13.43
N ARG A 18 -13.74 15.43 -12.13
CA ARG A 18 -14.63 16.16 -11.22
C ARG A 18 -14.20 17.61 -11.01
N VAL A 19 -12.92 17.88 -10.79
CA VAL A 19 -12.39 19.22 -10.49
C VAL A 19 -12.35 20.10 -11.75
N THR A 20 -12.06 19.52 -12.90
CA THR A 20 -11.86 20.28 -14.16
C THR A 20 -13.10 20.32 -15.04
N GLY A 21 -14.11 19.46 -14.81
CA GLY A 21 -15.29 19.35 -15.65
C GLY A 21 -14.98 18.91 -17.10
N ILE A 22 -13.76 18.41 -17.34
CA ILE A 22 -13.28 18.04 -18.66
C ILE A 22 -13.96 16.72 -19.09
N SER A 23 -14.57 16.73 -20.28
CA SER A 23 -15.15 15.53 -20.91
C SER A 23 -14.11 14.42 -21.07
N GLU A 24 -14.54 13.16 -20.92
CA GLU A 24 -13.73 11.93 -21.05
C GLU A 24 -12.96 11.80 -22.38
N THR A 25 -13.29 12.64 -23.37
CA THR A 25 -12.71 12.64 -24.72
C THR A 25 -11.42 13.47 -24.85
N ASN A 26 -11.05 14.24 -23.82
CA ASN A 26 -9.83 15.05 -23.87
C ASN A 26 -8.58 14.23 -23.52
N ILE A 27 -7.52 14.45 -24.31
CA ILE A 27 -6.24 13.73 -24.19
C ILE A 27 -5.62 13.87 -22.77
N PHE A 28 -5.88 14.99 -22.08
CA PHE A 28 -5.42 15.23 -20.71
C PHE A 28 -6.13 14.41 -19.63
N ALA A 29 -7.33 13.88 -19.92
CA ALA A 29 -8.08 13.00 -19.02
C ALA A 29 -7.74 11.51 -19.22
N HIS A 30 -6.88 11.17 -20.19
CA HIS A 30 -6.42 9.80 -20.31
C HIS A 30 -5.49 9.43 -19.16
N ARG A 31 -5.83 8.34 -18.47
CA ARG A 31 -5.06 7.73 -17.38
C ARG A 31 -3.55 7.65 -17.67
N GLN A 32 -3.16 7.32 -18.89
CA GLN A 32 -1.75 7.18 -19.27
C GLN A 32 -0.97 8.50 -19.14
N VAL A 33 -1.59 9.62 -19.50
CA VAL A 33 -0.98 10.96 -19.43
C VAL A 33 -0.90 11.42 -17.98
N VAL A 34 -1.96 11.20 -17.19
CA VAL A 34 -1.99 11.52 -15.75
C VAL A 34 -0.90 10.77 -15.00
N VAL A 35 -0.76 9.46 -15.26
CA VAL A 35 0.28 8.63 -14.65
C VAL A 35 1.68 9.08 -15.07
N PHE A 36 1.86 9.44 -16.35
CA PHE A 36 3.14 9.94 -16.85
C PHE A 36 3.57 11.22 -16.13
N PHE A 37 2.67 12.22 -16.03
CA PHE A 37 2.96 13.47 -15.33
C PHE A 37 3.15 13.27 -13.82
N ALA A 38 2.31 12.47 -13.17
CA ALA A 38 2.47 12.15 -11.75
C ALA A 38 3.84 11.48 -11.49
N THR A 39 4.23 10.54 -12.36
CA THR A 39 5.51 9.87 -12.24
C THR A 39 6.68 10.84 -12.48
N ALA A 40 6.63 11.62 -13.55
CA ALA A 40 7.71 12.53 -13.94
C ALA A 40 7.90 13.70 -12.96
N CYS A 41 6.81 14.31 -12.51
CA CYS A 41 6.84 15.54 -11.70
C CYS A 41 6.86 15.28 -10.19
N ILE A 42 6.38 14.13 -9.72
CA ILE A 42 6.27 13.84 -8.27
C ILE A 42 7.16 12.64 -7.92
N THR A 43 6.95 11.51 -8.58
CA THR A 43 7.61 10.26 -8.20
C THR A 43 9.12 10.30 -8.41
N ILE A 44 9.60 10.72 -9.59
CA ILE A 44 11.03 10.82 -9.89
C ILE A 44 11.78 11.76 -8.92
N PRO A 45 11.34 13.02 -8.69
CA PRO A 45 12.05 13.90 -7.76
C PRO A 45 12.02 13.41 -6.32
N LEU A 46 10.92 12.77 -5.88
CA LEU A 46 10.88 12.15 -4.54
C LEU A 46 11.80 10.92 -4.44
N CYS A 47 11.90 10.08 -5.47
CA CYS A 47 12.83 8.94 -5.49
C CYS A 47 14.30 9.37 -5.46
N LEU A 48 14.61 10.58 -5.96
CA LEU A 48 15.96 11.15 -5.90
C LEU A 48 16.26 11.81 -4.54
N TYR A 49 15.26 11.92 -3.66
CA TYR A 49 15.39 12.60 -2.39
C TYR A 49 16.12 11.75 -1.34
N ARG A 50 17.35 12.16 -0.98
CA ARG A 50 18.29 11.36 -0.18
C ARG A 50 18.02 11.33 1.34
N ASN A 51 17.11 12.15 1.85
CA ASN A 51 16.89 12.31 3.30
C ASN A 51 15.73 11.47 3.83
N VAL A 52 16.03 10.23 4.24
CA VAL A 52 15.08 9.25 4.81
C VAL A 52 14.39 9.76 6.08
N ALA A 53 15.06 10.61 6.88
CA ALA A 53 14.49 11.17 8.11
C ALA A 53 13.24 12.04 7.90
N ARG A 54 13.09 12.69 6.73
CA ARG A 54 11.85 13.44 6.40
C ARG A 54 10.73 12.51 5.93
N LEU A 55 11.08 11.38 5.32
CA LEU A 55 10.12 10.36 4.89
C LEU A 55 9.40 9.75 6.10
N ALA A 56 10.08 9.54 7.24
CA ALA A 56 9.42 9.04 8.45
C ALA A 56 8.25 9.92 8.94
N LYS A 57 8.40 11.25 8.88
CA LYS A 57 7.31 12.20 9.22
C LYS A 57 6.15 12.12 8.23
N ILE A 58 6.48 11.90 6.96
CA ILE A 58 5.50 11.75 5.88
C ILE A 58 4.75 10.42 6.02
N SER A 59 5.41 9.33 6.42
CA SER A 59 4.77 8.05 6.70
C SER A 59 3.75 8.14 7.84
N PHE A 60 4.04 8.94 8.87
CA PHE A 60 3.05 9.21 9.92
C PHE A 60 1.83 9.95 9.38
N LEU A 61 2.03 10.93 8.50
CA LEU A 61 0.93 11.62 7.82
C LEU A 61 0.08 10.63 7.00
N SER A 62 0.71 9.72 6.26
CA SER A 62 0.02 8.66 5.51
C SER A 62 -0.85 7.78 6.41
N LEU A 63 -0.40 7.45 7.63
CA LEU A 63 -1.20 6.67 8.58
C LEU A 63 -2.47 7.43 9.02
N VAL A 64 -2.36 8.74 9.25
CA VAL A 64 -3.51 9.60 9.55
C VAL A 64 -4.49 9.64 8.37
N CYS A 65 -3.97 9.74 7.13
CA CYS A 65 -4.79 9.68 5.92
C CYS A 65 -5.55 8.36 5.80
N VAL A 66 -4.90 7.21 6.08
CA VAL A 66 -5.56 5.89 6.08
C VAL A 66 -6.68 5.82 7.12
N GLY A 67 -6.46 6.35 8.33
CA GLY A 67 -7.50 6.44 9.35
C GLY A 67 -8.70 7.30 8.92
N PHE A 68 -8.44 8.44 8.25
CA PHE A 68 -9.48 9.28 7.67
C PHE A 68 -10.27 8.53 6.58
N ILE A 69 -9.59 7.83 5.68
CA ILE A 69 -10.24 7.05 4.61
C ILE A 69 -11.16 5.98 5.21
N LEU A 70 -10.69 5.26 6.23
CA LEU A 70 -11.50 4.25 6.92
C LEU A 70 -12.75 4.86 7.55
N LEU A 71 -12.62 6.02 8.20
CA LEU A 71 -13.76 6.75 8.76
C LEU A 71 -14.75 7.20 7.68
N ALA A 72 -14.25 7.72 6.56
CA ALA A 72 -15.08 8.17 5.45
C ALA A 72 -15.91 7.01 4.86
N ILE A 73 -15.29 5.84 4.71
CA ILE A 73 -15.98 4.61 4.26
C ILE A 73 -17.01 4.14 5.29
N LEU A 74 -16.70 4.23 6.59
CA LEU A 74 -17.64 3.89 7.66
C LEU A 74 -18.88 4.80 7.65
N ILE A 75 -18.70 6.10 7.44
CA ILE A 75 -19.82 7.05 7.27
C ILE A 75 -20.66 6.65 6.05
N ARG A 76 -20.01 6.32 4.94
CA ARG A 76 -20.72 5.93 3.71
C ARG A 76 -21.42 4.58 3.80
N MET A 77 -20.91 3.64 4.59
CA MET A 77 -21.61 2.40 4.89
C MET A 77 -23.00 2.67 5.49
N GLY A 78 -23.11 3.62 6.42
CA GLY A 78 -24.39 4.00 7.03
C GLY A 78 -25.38 4.65 6.07
N THR A 79 -24.90 5.36 5.04
CA THR A 79 -25.78 6.09 4.09
C THR A 79 -26.09 5.30 2.82
N MET A 80 -25.17 4.47 2.34
CA MET A 80 -25.24 3.80 1.03
C MET A 80 -25.75 2.35 1.12
N SER A 81 -25.61 1.69 2.28
CA SER A 81 -26.06 0.31 2.46
C SER A 81 -27.56 0.11 2.19
N ALA A 82 -28.39 1.16 2.39
CA ALA A 82 -29.82 1.12 2.10
C ALA A 82 -30.17 1.29 0.61
N ILE A 83 -29.23 1.83 -0.19
CA ILE A 83 -29.45 2.14 -1.61
C ILE A 83 -29.02 0.95 -2.49
N VAL A 84 -28.04 0.16 -2.04
CA VAL A 84 -27.55 -1.00 -2.78
C VAL A 84 -28.61 -2.12 -2.75
N PRO A 85 -29.13 -2.57 -3.91
CA PRO A 85 -30.19 -3.56 -3.94
C PRO A 85 -29.69 -4.91 -3.43
N SER A 86 -30.38 -5.47 -2.43
CA SER A 86 -30.06 -6.80 -1.89
C SER A 86 -30.46 -7.89 -2.90
N GLN A 87 -29.48 -8.58 -3.49
CA GLN A 87 -29.71 -9.85 -4.19
C GLN A 87 -29.78 -11.01 -3.19
N GLY A 88 -30.44 -12.12 -3.55
CA GLY A 88 -30.47 -13.35 -2.74
C GLY A 88 -29.07 -13.92 -2.41
N ASP A 89 -28.07 -13.58 -3.23
CA ASP A 89 -26.68 -14.01 -3.12
C ASP A 89 -25.75 -12.94 -2.50
N SER A 90 -26.28 -11.93 -1.80
CA SER A 90 -25.49 -10.82 -1.23
C SER A 90 -24.49 -11.25 -0.14
N TRP A 91 -24.77 -12.34 0.58
CA TRP A 91 -23.95 -12.86 1.67
C TRP A 91 -23.41 -14.25 1.34
N ARG A 92 -22.55 -14.33 0.33
CA ARG A 92 -21.85 -15.56 -0.04
C ARG A 92 -20.51 -15.64 0.65
N PHE A 93 -20.24 -16.76 1.31
CA PHE A 93 -18.96 -17.01 1.97
C PHE A 93 -17.79 -17.09 0.98
N ALA A 94 -18.01 -17.70 -0.19
CA ALA A 94 -16.98 -17.83 -1.22
C ALA A 94 -17.56 -17.85 -2.63
N ASN A 95 -16.84 -17.22 -3.55
CA ASN A 95 -17.04 -17.33 -4.98
C ASN A 95 -15.79 -17.98 -5.60
N PHE A 96 -15.86 -19.27 -5.93
CA PHE A 96 -14.69 -20.07 -6.34
C PHE A 96 -13.81 -19.43 -7.44
N PRO A 97 -14.37 -18.82 -8.52
CA PRO A 97 -13.58 -18.10 -9.53
C PRO A 97 -12.80 -16.90 -8.97
N GLY A 98 -13.31 -16.24 -7.93
CA GLY A 98 -12.70 -15.05 -7.33
C GLY A 98 -11.68 -15.34 -6.23
N VAL A 99 -11.60 -16.59 -5.73
CA VAL A 99 -10.68 -16.95 -4.64
C VAL A 99 -9.23 -16.80 -5.05
N ILE A 100 -8.85 -17.27 -6.25
CA ILE A 100 -7.46 -17.26 -6.71
C ILE A 100 -6.92 -15.81 -6.84
N PRO A 101 -7.61 -14.88 -7.54
CA PRO A 101 -7.19 -13.47 -7.56
C PRO A 101 -7.14 -12.82 -6.17
N SER A 102 -8.10 -13.16 -5.29
CA SER A 102 -8.16 -12.61 -3.93
C SER A 102 -6.95 -13.01 -3.08
N ILE A 103 -6.48 -14.25 -3.19
CA ILE A 103 -5.25 -14.71 -2.53
C ILE A 103 -4.05 -13.88 -3.01
N GLY A 104 -3.96 -13.61 -4.31
CA GLY A 104 -2.89 -12.77 -4.88
C GLY A 104 -2.92 -11.33 -4.35
N ILE A 105 -4.10 -10.72 -4.28
CA ILE A 105 -4.28 -9.37 -3.72
C ILE A 105 -3.90 -9.35 -2.23
N MET A 106 -4.32 -10.37 -1.46
CA MET A 106 -4.00 -10.47 -0.04
C MET A 106 -2.50 -10.67 0.20
N ALA A 107 -1.84 -11.52 -0.60
CA ALA A 107 -0.40 -11.74 -0.52
C ALA A 107 0.39 -10.46 -0.84
N PHE A 108 -0.06 -9.67 -1.83
CA PHE A 108 0.55 -8.38 -2.14
C PHE A 108 0.31 -7.33 -1.05
N ALA A 109 -0.88 -7.30 -0.45
CA ALA A 109 -1.22 -6.35 0.61
C ALA A 109 -0.35 -6.52 1.87
N PHE A 110 0.03 -7.76 2.21
CA PHE A 110 0.91 -8.08 3.34
C PHE A 110 2.38 -8.26 2.96
N MET A 111 2.78 -7.85 1.76
CA MET A 111 4.17 -7.87 1.33
C MET A 111 4.95 -6.73 2.00
N CYS A 112 5.63 -7.02 3.11
CA CYS A 112 6.49 -6.05 3.81
C CYS A 112 7.93 -6.56 4.06
N HIS A 113 8.24 -7.80 3.69
CA HIS A 113 9.46 -8.49 4.09
C HIS A 113 10.73 -7.87 3.47
N HIS A 114 10.66 -7.25 2.30
CA HIS A 114 11.78 -6.57 1.64
C HIS A 114 12.22 -5.29 2.38
N ASN A 115 11.30 -4.65 3.12
CA ASN A 115 11.57 -3.43 3.89
C ASN A 115 12.17 -3.73 5.27
N THR A 116 12.19 -5.00 5.69
CA THR A 116 12.64 -5.48 7.00
C THR A 116 14.01 -4.94 7.40
N PHE A 117 15.00 -5.04 6.50
CA PHE A 117 16.38 -4.62 6.78
C PHE A 117 16.47 -3.12 7.09
N LEU A 118 15.77 -2.29 6.31
CA LEU A 118 15.74 -0.86 6.53
C LEU A 118 15.05 -0.46 7.82
N ILE A 119 13.96 -1.14 8.17
CA ILE A 119 13.27 -0.91 9.44
C ILE A 119 14.18 -1.33 10.60
N TYR A 120 14.87 -2.46 10.49
CA TYR A 120 15.78 -2.95 11.53
C TYR A 120 16.91 -1.96 11.80
N GLU A 121 17.56 -1.45 10.75
CA GLU A 121 18.65 -0.46 10.86
C GLU A 121 18.17 0.90 11.37
N SER A 122 16.87 1.22 11.21
CA SER A 122 16.29 2.46 11.73
C SER A 122 16.01 2.44 13.25
N ILE A 123 16.04 1.26 13.90
CA ILE A 123 15.75 1.12 15.34
C ILE A 123 17.00 1.48 16.15
N GLU A 124 16.86 2.45 17.06
CA GLU A 124 17.94 2.81 17.98
C GLU A 124 18.28 1.66 18.94
N ARG A 125 19.53 1.19 18.87
CA ARG A 125 20.03 0.02 19.61
C ARG A 125 19.13 -1.19 19.36
N ALA A 126 19.09 -1.63 18.11
CA ALA A 126 18.33 -2.79 17.67
C ALA A 126 18.75 -4.04 18.47
N THR A 127 17.77 -4.71 19.07
CA THR A 127 17.92 -6.01 19.73
C THR A 127 16.82 -6.92 19.22
N GLN A 128 17.03 -8.25 19.27
CA GLN A 128 16.02 -9.21 18.80
C GLN A 128 14.67 -9.02 19.51
N GLN A 129 14.69 -8.81 20.83
CA GLN A 129 13.48 -8.60 21.62
C GLN A 129 12.68 -7.37 21.16
N LYS A 130 13.35 -6.24 20.87
CA LYS A 130 12.68 -5.04 20.37
C LYS A 130 12.11 -5.26 18.97
N TRP A 131 12.89 -5.92 18.12
CA TRP A 131 12.49 -6.24 16.76
C TRP A 131 11.22 -7.10 16.73
N ASP A 132 11.17 -8.15 17.55
CA ASP A 132 10.02 -9.05 17.64
C ASP A 132 8.76 -8.29 18.08
N VAL A 133 8.86 -7.44 19.11
CA VAL A 133 7.75 -6.63 19.61
C VAL A 133 7.24 -5.66 18.53
N VAL A 134 8.14 -4.91 17.88
CA VAL A 134 7.77 -3.94 16.84
C VAL A 134 7.09 -4.64 15.66
N THR A 135 7.64 -5.76 15.22
CA THR A 135 7.10 -6.53 14.08
C THR A 135 5.72 -7.10 14.42
N HIS A 136 5.55 -7.71 15.60
CA HIS A 136 4.27 -8.29 15.99
C HIS A 136 3.16 -7.24 16.06
N TRP A 137 3.42 -6.11 16.71
CA TRP A 137 2.43 -5.02 16.80
C TRP A 137 2.15 -4.39 15.44
N SER A 138 3.16 -4.22 14.58
CA SER A 138 2.98 -3.66 13.23
C SER A 138 2.12 -4.56 12.35
N LEU A 139 2.36 -5.88 12.37
CA LEU A 139 1.57 -6.85 11.62
C LEU A 139 0.14 -6.97 12.16
N PHE A 140 0.00 -7.04 13.49
CA PHE A 140 -1.31 -7.15 14.13
C PHE A 140 -2.20 -5.93 13.85
N THR A 141 -1.66 -4.72 13.99
CA THR A 141 -2.40 -3.49 13.68
C THR A 141 -2.77 -3.38 12.20
N SER A 142 -1.85 -3.73 11.30
CA SER A 142 -2.12 -3.78 9.86
C SER A 142 -3.22 -4.79 9.51
N PHE A 143 -3.22 -5.95 10.15
CA PHE A 143 -4.25 -6.98 9.99
C PHE A 143 -5.63 -6.49 10.44
N LEU A 144 -5.71 -5.80 11.58
CA LEU A 144 -6.97 -5.23 12.06
C LEU A 144 -7.53 -4.18 11.10
N ILE A 145 -6.67 -3.27 10.62
CA ILE A 145 -7.06 -2.22 9.66
C ILE A 145 -7.53 -2.85 8.34
N ALA A 146 -6.77 -3.81 7.78
CA ALA A 146 -7.15 -4.48 6.54
C ALA A 146 -8.48 -5.25 6.68
N THR A 147 -8.69 -5.91 7.81
CA THR A 147 -9.95 -6.61 8.12
C THR A 147 -11.11 -5.63 8.23
N ALA A 148 -10.90 -4.46 8.86
CA ALA A 148 -11.92 -3.41 8.93
C ALA A 148 -12.30 -2.88 7.54
N PHE A 149 -11.33 -2.60 6.66
CA PHE A 149 -11.60 -2.22 5.27
C PHE A 149 -12.40 -3.31 4.54
N GLY A 150 -12.02 -4.57 4.69
CA GLY A 150 -12.70 -5.70 4.07
C GLY A 150 -14.15 -5.85 4.54
N ILE A 151 -14.38 -5.83 5.86
CA ILE A 151 -15.72 -5.99 6.44
C ILE A 151 -16.62 -4.82 6.06
N ILE A 152 -16.16 -3.58 6.24
CA ILE A 152 -16.97 -2.38 5.97
C ILE A 152 -17.24 -2.25 4.46
N GLY A 153 -16.22 -2.48 3.64
CA GLY A 153 -16.36 -2.43 2.18
C GLY A 153 -17.33 -3.48 1.65
N TYR A 154 -17.21 -4.72 2.12
CA TYR A 154 -18.12 -5.80 1.75
C TYR A 154 -19.55 -5.56 2.26
N ALA A 155 -19.71 -5.10 3.51
CA ALA A 155 -21.02 -4.78 4.07
C ALA A 155 -21.72 -3.63 3.31
N THR A 156 -20.97 -2.71 2.70
CA THR A 156 -21.53 -1.58 1.96
C THR A 156 -22.07 -1.99 0.57
N PHE A 157 -21.32 -2.79 -0.19
CA PHE A 157 -21.64 -3.08 -1.60
C PHE A 157 -22.07 -4.53 -1.88
N THR A 158 -21.85 -5.44 -0.92
CA THR A 158 -22.25 -6.85 -1.00
C THR A 158 -21.82 -7.56 -2.29
N ALA A 159 -22.77 -7.96 -3.15
CA ALA A 159 -22.51 -8.65 -4.40
C ALA A 159 -21.87 -7.77 -5.49
N TYR A 160 -21.87 -6.44 -5.33
CA TYR A 160 -21.38 -5.48 -6.33
C TYR A 160 -19.95 -5.00 -6.05
N VAL A 161 -19.26 -5.57 -5.06
CA VAL A 161 -17.89 -5.17 -4.70
C VAL A 161 -16.93 -5.39 -5.87
N GLN A 162 -16.29 -4.30 -6.32
CA GLN A 162 -15.16 -4.34 -7.25
C GLN A 162 -13.81 -4.56 -6.53
N GLY A 163 -12.79 -4.97 -7.30
CA GLY A 163 -11.44 -5.22 -6.77
C GLY A 163 -10.72 -3.99 -6.21
N ASP A 164 -11.10 -2.79 -6.64
CA ASP A 164 -10.76 -1.53 -5.98
C ASP A 164 -12.01 -0.97 -5.29
N LEU A 165 -11.95 -0.85 -3.96
CA LEU A 165 -13.07 -0.36 -3.16
C LEU A 165 -13.46 1.07 -3.54
N MET A 166 -12.48 1.93 -3.87
CA MET A 166 -12.71 3.33 -4.24
C MET A 166 -13.42 3.47 -5.58
N GLU A 167 -13.38 2.42 -6.42
CA GLU A 167 -14.01 2.40 -7.75
C GLU A 167 -15.54 2.35 -7.65
N ASN A 168 -16.07 1.68 -6.62
CA ASN A 168 -17.50 1.51 -6.39
C ASN A 168 -18.25 2.83 -6.07
N TYR A 169 -17.54 3.87 -5.64
CA TYR A 169 -18.16 5.16 -5.30
C TYR A 169 -18.38 6.03 -6.55
N CYS A 170 -19.46 6.81 -6.57
CA CYS A 170 -19.73 7.74 -7.67
C CYS A 170 -18.69 8.89 -7.71
N TRP A 171 -18.60 9.60 -8.82
CA TRP A 171 -17.72 10.77 -8.98
C TRP A 171 -18.33 12.06 -8.44
N ASP A 172 -19.63 12.07 -8.14
CA ASP A 172 -20.33 13.22 -7.56
C ASP A 172 -20.22 13.26 -6.02
N ASP A 173 -19.61 12.25 -5.40
CA ASP A 173 -19.45 12.18 -3.95
C ASP A 173 -18.19 12.94 -3.49
N ASP A 174 -18.36 14.17 -3.01
CA ASP A 174 -17.25 15.03 -2.60
C ASP A 174 -16.42 14.45 -1.44
N LEU A 175 -17.04 13.74 -0.49
CA LEU A 175 -16.33 13.11 0.62
C LEU A 175 -15.43 11.97 0.12
N MET A 176 -15.95 11.14 -0.79
CA MET A 176 -15.19 10.04 -1.38
C MET A 176 -14.13 10.55 -2.36
N ASN A 177 -14.38 11.64 -3.07
CA ASN A 177 -13.37 12.28 -3.90
C ASN A 177 -12.22 12.83 -3.06
N PHE A 178 -12.51 13.42 -1.90
CA PHE A 178 -11.45 13.83 -0.97
C PHE A 178 -10.67 12.63 -0.42
N ALA A 179 -11.37 11.54 -0.08
CA ALA A 179 -10.72 10.28 0.32
C ALA A 179 -9.84 9.70 -0.81
N ARG A 180 -10.27 9.78 -2.08
CA ARG A 180 -9.46 9.40 -3.24
C ARG A 180 -8.18 10.22 -3.34
N VAL A 181 -8.25 11.54 -3.16
CA VAL A 181 -7.04 12.39 -3.15
C VAL A 181 -6.06 11.96 -2.07
N MET A 182 -6.55 11.73 -0.85
CA MET A 182 -5.72 11.25 0.26
C MET A 182 -5.13 9.86 0.01
N PHE A 183 -5.90 8.97 -0.61
CA PHE A 183 -5.47 7.63 -0.99
C PHE A 183 -4.38 7.68 -2.08
N SER A 184 -4.60 8.44 -3.15
CA SER A 184 -3.59 8.64 -4.21
C SER A 184 -2.32 9.27 -3.63
N GLY A 185 -2.46 10.28 -2.77
CA GLY A 185 -1.34 10.90 -2.07
C GLY A 185 -0.55 9.90 -1.22
N THR A 186 -1.24 9.05 -0.46
CA THR A 186 -0.61 7.99 0.34
C THR A 186 0.18 7.03 -0.53
N ILE A 187 -0.38 6.57 -1.66
CA ILE A 187 0.31 5.68 -2.59
C ILE A 187 1.54 6.37 -3.22
N LEU A 188 1.42 7.64 -3.61
CA LEU A 188 2.53 8.42 -4.15
C LEU A 188 3.66 8.58 -3.13
N LEU A 189 3.35 8.64 -1.83
CA LEU A 189 4.34 8.72 -0.76
C LEU A 189 4.98 7.36 -0.44
N THR A 190 4.29 6.24 -0.68
CA THR A 190 4.83 4.89 -0.53
C THR A 190 5.83 4.56 -1.64
N PHE A 191 5.61 5.03 -2.87
CA PHE A 191 6.44 4.67 -4.02
C PHE A 191 7.95 4.97 -3.84
N PRO A 192 8.37 6.17 -3.36
CA PRO A 192 9.78 6.48 -3.15
C PRO A 192 10.45 5.61 -2.08
N ILE A 193 9.72 5.23 -1.03
CA ILE A 193 10.22 4.35 0.04
C ILE A 193 10.61 3.00 -0.58
N GLU A 194 9.74 2.46 -1.43
CA GLU A 194 9.96 1.18 -2.09
C GLU A 194 11.13 1.23 -3.10
N CYS A 195 11.29 2.35 -3.81
CA CYS A 195 12.48 2.58 -4.64
C CYS A 195 13.76 2.64 -3.82
N PHE A 196 13.71 3.30 -2.66
CA PHE A 196 14.85 3.36 -1.74
C PHE A 196 15.23 1.96 -1.24
N VAL A 197 14.25 1.14 -0.85
CA VAL A 197 14.47 -0.25 -0.45
C VAL A 197 15.14 -1.04 -1.57
N THR A 198 14.61 -0.94 -2.79
CA THR A 198 15.14 -1.65 -3.94
C THR A 198 16.61 -1.27 -4.20
N ARG A 199 16.95 0.01 -4.07
CA ARG A 199 18.31 0.50 -4.24
C ARG A 199 19.27 -0.09 -3.21
N GLU A 200 18.89 -0.05 -1.93
CA GLU A 200 19.72 -0.57 -0.83
C GLU A 200 19.97 -2.07 -1.00
N GLN A 201 18.93 -2.85 -1.37
CA GLN A 201 19.08 -4.27 -1.66
C GLN A 201 20.05 -4.55 -2.82
N VAL A 202 20.01 -3.73 -3.88
CA VAL A 202 20.95 -3.86 -5.01
C VAL A 202 22.38 -3.50 -4.59
N GLU A 203 22.58 -2.48 -3.74
CA GLU A 203 23.90 -2.11 -3.23
C GLU A 203 24.48 -3.21 -2.32
N VAL A 204 23.66 -3.82 -1.47
CA VAL A 204 24.03 -5.00 -0.68
C VAL A 204 24.45 -6.14 -1.61
N LEU A 205 23.64 -6.51 -2.60
CA LEU A 205 23.95 -7.58 -3.54
C LEU A 205 25.26 -7.34 -4.31
N ARG A 206 25.51 -6.11 -4.77
CA ARG A 206 26.76 -5.75 -5.45
C ARG A 206 27.98 -5.89 -4.54
N THR A 207 27.83 -5.58 -3.25
CA THR A 207 28.88 -5.76 -2.25
C THR A 207 29.15 -7.25 -2.00
N PHE A 208 28.10 -8.08 -2.04
CA PHE A 208 28.22 -9.54 -1.95
C PHE A 208 28.86 -10.17 -3.20
N GLU A 209 28.58 -9.68 -4.41
CA GLU A 209 29.26 -10.15 -5.64
C GLU A 209 30.73 -9.71 -5.70
N GLY A 210 31.08 -8.58 -5.09
CA GLY A 210 32.45 -8.08 -5.00
C GLY A 210 33.36 -8.80 -4.00
N HIS A 211 32.83 -9.73 -3.20
CA HIS A 211 33.61 -10.41 -2.17
C HIS A 211 33.32 -11.92 -2.17
N HIS A 212 34.35 -12.72 -2.49
CA HIS A 212 34.47 -14.18 -2.30
C HIS A 212 34.29 -14.60 -0.81
N HIS A 213 33.16 -14.25 -0.18
CA HIS A 213 32.93 -14.32 1.26
C HIS A 213 31.54 -14.86 1.62
N PHE A 214 30.73 -15.31 0.65
CA PHE A 214 29.51 -16.09 0.92
C PHE A 214 29.79 -17.30 1.84
N LEU A 215 30.95 -17.95 1.68
CA LEU A 215 31.42 -19.02 2.56
C LEU A 215 31.84 -18.54 3.96
N LYS A 216 32.31 -17.29 4.12
CA LYS A 216 32.67 -16.75 5.45
C LYS A 216 31.44 -16.35 6.26
N TRP A 217 30.37 -15.86 5.63
CA TRP A 217 29.12 -15.57 6.33
C TRP A 217 28.35 -16.83 6.73
N ILE A 218 28.34 -17.88 5.89
CA ILE A 218 27.85 -19.21 6.31
C ILE A 218 28.71 -19.74 7.47
N GLY A 219 30.03 -19.55 7.43
CA GLY A 219 30.93 -19.91 8.53
C GLY A 219 30.63 -19.16 9.84
N ILE A 220 30.37 -17.85 9.79
CA ILE A 220 30.02 -17.04 10.97
C ILE A 220 28.63 -17.41 11.50
N PHE A 221 27.68 -17.69 10.62
CA PHE A 221 26.33 -18.12 11.02
C PHE A 221 26.32 -19.53 11.63
N LEU A 222 27.15 -20.46 11.12
CA LEU A 222 27.32 -21.80 11.68
C LEU A 222 28.13 -21.80 13.00
N LEU A 223 29.17 -20.96 13.11
CA LEU A 223 29.93 -20.81 14.36
C LEU A 223 29.09 -20.15 15.46
N SER A 224 28.25 -19.18 15.11
CA SER A 224 27.34 -18.56 16.07
C SER A 224 26.15 -19.45 16.46
N TYR A 225 25.88 -20.52 15.72
CA TYR A 225 24.88 -21.55 16.07
C TYR A 225 25.49 -22.63 16.97
N HIS A 226 26.76 -22.98 16.79
CA HIS A 226 27.46 -23.97 17.63
C HIS A 226 27.69 -23.48 19.07
N ASP A 227 27.96 -22.18 19.27
CA ASP A 227 28.16 -21.56 20.60
C ASP A 227 26.86 -21.40 21.43
N ARG A 228 25.69 -21.75 20.88
CA ARG A 228 24.42 -21.72 21.63
C ARG A 228 23.95 -23.08 22.14
N GLU A 229 24.64 -24.17 21.80
CA GLU A 229 24.28 -25.54 22.22
C GLU A 229 25.33 -26.19 23.14
N SER A 230 26.30 -25.43 23.67
CA SER A 230 27.21 -25.85 24.75
C SER A 230 27.00 -25.01 26.01
#